data_AF-A0A1H3QV97-F1
#
_entry.id   AF-A0A1H3QV97-F1
#
_cell.length_a   1.000
_cell.length_b   1.000
_cell.length_c   1.000
_cell.angle_alpha   90.00
_cell.angle_beta   90.00
_cell.angle_gamma   90.00
#
_symmetry.space_group_name_H-M   'P 1'
#
loop_
_entity.id
_entity.type
_entity.pdbx_description
1 polymer ?
#
loop_
_entity_poly.entity_id
_entity_poly.type
_entity_poly.pdbx_seq_one_letter_code
_entity_poly.pdbx_strand_id
1 'polypeptide(L)' 'FNAKTTRMSKRGSKLLRYALINAAWNVSLNNKTFNDYFMLKKSQGNNHYAALGHVAHKLVRVIFKILKDNVAFNLD' A
#
# COMPACT_ATOMS: atom_id res chain seq x y z
N PHE A 1 19.41 -8.98 -13.83
CA PHE A 1 19.60 -8.96 -12.37
C PHE A 1 18.47 -9.75 -11.74
N ASN A 2 18.74 -10.84 -11.01
CA ASN A 2 17.72 -11.73 -10.44
C ASN A 2 17.93 -11.80 -8.92
N ALA A 3 17.25 -10.92 -8.17
CA ALA A 3 17.39 -10.84 -6.71
C ALA A 3 16.16 -11.47 -6.04
N LYS A 4 16.39 -12.49 -5.20
CA LYS A 4 15.35 -13.20 -4.46
C LYS A 4 14.56 -12.29 -3.51
N THR A 5 15.21 -11.25 -2.98
CA THR A 5 14.60 -10.24 -2.11
C THR A 5 15.20 -8.87 -2.43
N THR A 6 14.40 -7.81 -2.28
CA THR A 6 14.87 -6.44 -2.45
C THR A 6 14.50 -5.63 -1.20
N ARG A 7 15.49 -4.98 -0.59
CA ARG A 7 15.26 -4.14 0.58
C ARG A 7 14.51 -2.87 0.16
N MET A 8 13.56 -2.43 0.99
CA MET A 8 12.89 -1.14 0.81
C MET A 8 13.90 0.01 0.79
N SER A 9 13.92 0.79 -0.31
CA SER A 9 14.69 2.02 -0.40
C SER A 9 14.18 3.05 0.62
N LYS A 10 15.11 3.68 1.35
CA LYS A 10 14.81 4.72 2.33
C LYS A 10 15.03 6.14 1.79
N ARG A 11 15.29 6.27 0.49
CA ARG A 11 15.46 7.57 -0.21
C ARG A 11 14.15 8.38 -0.17
N GLY A 12 14.25 9.70 -0.30
CA GLY A 12 13.11 10.63 -0.26
C GLY A 12 12.64 11.03 1.15
N SER A 13 11.50 11.75 1.21
CA SER A 13 10.95 12.30 2.46
C SER A 13 10.58 11.20 3.47
N LYS A 14 11.18 11.27 4.66
CA LYS A 14 10.89 10.36 5.78
C LYS A 14 9.45 10.54 6.27
N LEU A 15 8.98 11.78 6.36
CA LEU A 15 7.64 12.11 6.84
C LEU A 15 6.55 11.57 5.90
N LEU A 16 6.72 11.76 4.59
CA LEU A 16 5.77 11.25 3.60
C LEU A 16 5.66 9.72 3.66
N ARG A 17 6.80 9.02 3.74
CA ARG A 17 6.79 7.56 3.87
C ARG A 17 6.07 7.11 5.15
N TYR A 18 6.29 7.80 6.27
CA TYR A 18 5.59 7.49 7.51
C TYR A 18 4.07 7.66 7.38
N ALA A 19 3.63 8.81 6.85
CA ALA A 19 2.21 9.11 6.63
C ALA A 19 1.54 8.06 5.73
N LEU A 20 2.20 7.68 4.63
CA LEU A 20 1.68 6.67 3.70
C LEU A 20 1.54 5.29 4.33
N ILE A 21 2.52 4.85 5.14
CA ILE A 21 2.46 3.57 5.83
C ILE A 21 1.36 3.58 6.91
N ASN A 22 1.22 4.67 7.66
CA ASN A 22 0.16 4.82 8.65
C ASN A 22 -1.24 4.83 8.00
N ALA A 23 -1.40 5.56 6.89
CA ALA A 23 -2.64 5.57 6.13
C ALA A 23 -2.97 4.17 5.57
N ALA A 24 -1.98 3.47 5.02
CA ALA A 24 -2.14 2.11 4.50
C ALA A 24 -2.60 1.12 5.59
N TRP A 25 -2.07 1.23 6.80
CA TRP A 25 -2.50 0.43 7.93
C TRP A 25 -3.96 0.71 8.30
N ASN A 26 -4.33 1.98 8.47
CA ASN A 26 -5.71 2.37 8.77
C ASN A 26 -6.69 1.88 7.69
N VAL A 27 -6.34 2.05 6.40
CA VAL A 27 -7.18 1.59 5.30
C VAL A 27 -7.31 0.06 5.30
N SER A 28 -6.25 -0.69 5.60
CA SER A 28 -6.33 -2.15 5.69
C SER A 28 -7.24 -2.65 6.81
N LEU A 29 -7.43 -1.87 7.88
CA LEU A 29 -8.35 -2.23 8.97
C LEU A 29 -9.81 -1.92 8.64
N ASN A 30 -10.05 -0.83 7.91
CA ASN A 30 -11.40 -0.33 7.66
C ASN A 30 -11.99 -0.79 6.31
N ASN A 31 -11.18 -1.35 5.42
CA ASN A 31 -11.61 -1.72 4.08
C ASN A 31 -11.22 -3.16 3.72
N LYS A 32 -12.24 -3.98 3.41
CA LYS A 32 -12.05 -5.40 3.08
C LYS A 32 -11.13 -5.62 1.88
N THR A 33 -11.27 -4.85 0.80
CA THR A 33 -10.46 -4.99 -0.42
C THR A 33 -8.98 -4.73 -0.16
N PHE A 34 -8.65 -3.77 0.71
CA PHE A 34 -7.27 -3.52 1.11
C PHE A 34 -6.77 -4.52 2.15
N ASN A 35 -7.62 -4.99 3.05
CA ASN A 35 -7.29 -6.08 3.98
C ASN A 35 -6.93 -7.37 3.25
N ASP A 36 -7.76 -7.78 2.29
CA ASP A 36 -7.55 -9.00 1.50
C ASP A 36 -6.23 -8.90 0.71
N TYR A 37 -5.93 -7.73 0.16
CA TYR A 37 -4.66 -7.47 -0.48
C TYR A 37 -3.47 -7.50 0.49
N PHE A 38 -3.63 -6.97 1.71
CA PHE A 38 -2.63 -7.03 2.75
C PHE A 38 -2.33 -8.48 3.19
N MET A 39 -3.38 -9.28 3.41
CA MET A 39 -3.29 -10.69 3.75
C MET A 39 -2.62 -11.50 2.63
N LEU A 40 -2.98 -11.24 1.37
CA LEU A 40 -2.31 -11.83 0.21
C LEU A 40 -0.82 -11.49 0.20
N LYS A 41 -0.43 -10.26 0.52
CA LYS A 41 0.99 -9.88 0.57
C LYS A 41 1.72 -10.53 1.74
N LYS A 42 1.07 -10.71 2.89
CA LYS A 42 1.62 -11.50 4.00
C LYS A 42 1.78 -12.99 3.64
N SER A 43 0.81 -13.61 2.97
CA SER A 43 0.89 -15.03 2.60
C SER A 43 1.99 -15.31 1.58
N GLN A 44 2.39 -14.32 0.79
CA GLN A 44 3.55 -14.37 -0.11
C GLN A 44 4.91 -14.33 0.60
N GLY A 45 4.94 -14.38 1.94
CA GLY A 45 6.17 -14.38 2.74
C GLY A 45 6.71 -12.98 3.06
N ASN A 46 5.96 -11.92 2.76
CA ASN A 46 6.37 -10.57 3.15
C ASN A 46 6.12 -10.31 4.63
N ASN A 47 7.09 -9.66 5.28
CA ASN A 47 6.88 -9.16 6.64
C ASN A 47 5.80 -8.05 6.67
N HIS A 48 5.33 -7.71 7.86
CA HIS A 48 4.26 -6.74 8.07
C HIS A 48 4.49 -5.41 7.33
N TYR A 49 5.67 -4.79 7.51
CA TYR A 49 5.97 -3.49 6.89
C TYR A 49 6.21 -3.57 5.37
N ALA A 50 6.71 -4.68 4.86
CA ALA A 50 6.82 -4.91 3.42
C ALA A 50 5.42 -5.05 2.80
N ALA A 51 4.53 -5.81 3.42
CA ALA A 51 3.13 -5.92 3.01
C ALA A 51 2.43 -4.55 3.07
N LEU A 52 2.61 -3.77 4.13
CA LEU A 52 2.08 -2.39 4.21
C LEU A 52 2.66 -1.47 3.14
N GLY A 53 3.94 -1.62 2.79
CA GLY A 53 4.54 -0.89 1.67
C GLY A 53 3.84 -1.17 0.34
N HIS A 54 3.46 -2.43 0.09
CA HIS A 54 2.66 -2.79 -1.08
C HIS A 54 1.24 -2.20 -1.03
N VAL A 55 0.59 -2.23 0.13
CA VAL A 55 -0.73 -1.64 0.34
C VAL A 55 -0.68 -0.13 0.10
N ALA A 56 0.31 0.58 0.66
CA ALA A 56 0.52 2.00 0.47
C ALA A 56 0.69 2.36 -1.02
N HIS A 57 1.47 1.57 -1.76
CA HIS A 57 1.63 1.78 -3.21
C HIS A 57 0.30 1.58 -3.95
N LYS A 58 -0.47 0.53 -3.62
CA LYS A 58 -1.79 0.31 -4.21
C LYS A 58 -2.74 1.47 -3.89
N LEU A 59 -2.74 1.94 -2.65
CA LEU A 59 -3.56 3.07 -2.18
C LEU A 59 -3.27 4.35 -2.97
N VAL A 60 -1.99 4.73 -3.12
CA VAL A 60 -1.59 5.92 -3.88
C VAL A 60 -2.03 5.83 -5.34
N ARG A 61 -1.92 4.65 -5.97
CA ARG A 61 -2.39 4.44 -7.34
C ARG A 61 -3.90 4.59 -7.49
N VAL A 62 -4.66 4.07 -6.53
CA VAL A 62 -6.13 4.21 -6.50
C VAL A 62 -6.52 5.67 -6.35
N ILE A 63 -5.94 6.39 -5.38
CA ILE A 63 -6.17 7.83 -5.19
C ILE A 63 -5.83 8.60 -6.48
N PHE A 64 -4.68 8.31 -7.10
CA PHE A 64 -4.28 8.97 -8.33
C PHE A 64 -5.28 8.72 -9.47
N LYS A 65 -5.77 7.48 -9.63
CA LYS A 65 -6.74 7.13 -10.68
C LYS A 65 -8.08 7.86 -10.48
N ILE A 66 -8.59 7.87 -9.24
CA ILE A 66 -9.82 8.58 -8.84
C ILE A 66 -9.70 10.07 -9.17
N LEU A 67 -8.60 10.70 -8.77
CA LEU A 67 -8.34 12.12 -9.05
C LEU A 67 -8.16 12.40 -10.54
N LYS A 68 -7.51 11.49 -11.27
CA LYS A 68 -7.22 11.68 -12.70
C LYS A 68 -8.47 11.58 -13.56
N ASP A 69 -9.38 10.68 -13.23
CA ASP A 69 -10.62 10.46 -13.97
C ASP A 69 -11.81 11.28 -13.42
N ASN A 70 -11.61 12.02 -12.32
CA ASN A 70 -12.68 12.72 -11.58
C ASN A 70 -13.86 11.81 -11.20
N VAL A 71 -13.57 10.57 -10.82
CA VAL A 71 -14.58 9.59 -10.41
C VAL A 71 -14.74 9.65 -8.90
N ALA A 72 -15.96 9.52 -8.40
CA ALA A 72 -16.19 9.40 -6.96
C ALA A 72 -15.71 8.04 -6.43
N PHE A 73 -15.16 8.01 -5.23
CA PHE A 73 -14.83 6.73 -4.58
C PHE A 73 -16.13 5.99 -4.24
N ASN A 74 -16.31 4.79 -4.79
CA ASN A 74 -17.40 3.89 -4.44
C ASN A 74 -16.86 2.56 -3.90
N LEU A 75 -17.54 2.01 -2.90
CA LEU A 75 -17.25 0.73 -2.27
C LEU A 75 -18.17 -0.41 -2.70
N ASP A 76 -19.27 -0.07 -3.38
CA ASP A 76 -20.26 -1.01 -3.92
C ASP A 76 -19.81 -1.67 -5.23
#